data_AF-A0A8T1T2S9-F1
#
_entry.id   AF-A0A8T1T2S9-F1
#
_cell.length_a   1.000
_cell.length_b   1.000
_cell.length_c   1.000
_cell.angle_alpha   90.00
_cell.angle_beta   90.00
_cell.angle_gamma   90.00
#
_symmetry.space_group_name_H-M   'P 1'
#
loop_
_entity.id
_entity.type
_entity.pdbx_description
1 polymer ?
#
loop_
_entity_poly.entity_id
_entity_poly.type
_entity_poly.pdbx_seq_one_letter_code
_entity_poly.pdbx_strand_id
1 'polypeptide(L)'
;MVFSLRQLQEKCREQHKPLLLAFIDLIKAFDLVNRDGLFKILTKIGCPPKLLSVIQSFHDNMKGTVLYDGSSSDAFDIHSGVKQGCILAPTLFGIFFAALLKRAFGNSTEGVYLHIRSDRRLFNLARL
;
A
#
# COMPACT_ATOMS: atom_id res chain seq x y z
N MET A 1 -3.70 -10.70 6.54
CA MET A 1 -4.63 -11.05 5.45
C MET A 1 -5.11 -12.50 5.52
N VAL A 2 -4.23 -13.52 5.55
CA VAL A 2 -4.64 -14.95 5.56
C VAL A 2 -5.61 -15.28 6.70
N PHE A 3 -5.35 -14.79 7.91
CA PHE A 3 -6.25 -14.98 9.05
C PHE A 3 -7.66 -14.42 8.79
N SER A 4 -7.77 -13.16 8.36
CA SER A 4 -9.06 -12.51 8.09
C SER A 4 -9.84 -13.23 6.99
N LEU A 5 -9.15 -13.67 5.94
CA LEU A 5 -9.77 -14.45 4.86
C LEU A 5 -10.33 -15.78 5.39
N ARG A 6 -9.55 -16.51 6.19
CA ARG A 6 -10.01 -17.77 6.82
C ARG A 6 -11.19 -17.55 7.74
N GLN A 7 -11.19 -16.50 8.55
CA GLN A 7 -12.32 -16.15 9.42
C GLN A 7 -13.59 -15.88 8.61
N LEU A 8 -13.47 -15.17 7.49
CA LEU A 8 -14.60 -14.91 6.59
C LEU A 8 -15.11 -16.21 5.95
N GLN A 9 -14.20 -17.08 5.50
CA GLN A 9 -14.54 -18.39 4.94
C GLN A 9 -15.30 -19.27 5.94
N GLU A 10 -14.80 -19.42 7.17
CA GLU A 10 -15.46 -20.22 8.20
C GLU A 10 -16.85 -19.65 8.55
N LYS A 11 -16.98 -18.32 8.68
CA LYS A 11 -18.27 -17.69 9.00
C LYS A 11 -19.31 -17.85 7.88
N CYS A 12 -18.90 -17.71 6.61
CA CYS A 12 -19.79 -17.97 5.48
C CYS A 12 -20.23 -19.44 5.45
N ARG A 13 -19.33 -20.38 5.76
CA ARG A 13 -19.64 -21.81 5.86
C ARG A 13 -20.64 -22.11 6.98
N GLU A 14 -20.41 -21.57 8.18
CA GLU A 14 -21.33 -21.72 9.33
C GLU A 14 -22.74 -21.19 9.01
N GLN A 15 -22.82 -20.05 8.29
CA GLN A 15 -24.10 -19.43 7.93
C GLN A 15 -24.73 -19.96 6.64
N HIS A 16 -24.12 -20.96 5.99
CA HIS A 16 -24.56 -21.49 4.70
C HIS A 16 -24.73 -20.40 3.62
N LYS A 17 -23.86 -19.38 3.63
CA LYS A 17 -23.86 -18.29 2.65
C LYS A 17 -22.79 -18.50 1.59
N PRO A 18 -23.08 -18.24 0.30
CA PRO A 18 -22.06 -18.28 -0.73
C PRO A 18 -21.00 -17.21 -0.49
N LEU A 19 -19.74 -17.53 -0.77
CA LEU A 19 -18.61 -16.62 -0.68
C LEU A 19 -17.84 -16.64 -2.00
N LEU A 20 -17.70 -15.47 -2.61
CA LEU A 20 -16.86 -15.25 -3.78
C LEU A 20 -15.61 -14.48 -3.35
N LEU A 21 -14.44 -14.94 -3.77
CA LEU A 21 -13.15 -14.32 -3.45
C LEU A 21 -12.45 -13.91 -4.74
N ALA A 22 -11.99 -12.66 -4.79
CA ALA A 22 -11.14 -12.15 -5.85
C ALA A 22 -9.76 -11.81 -5.30
N PHE A 23 -8.72 -12.38 -5.90
CA PHE A 23 -7.33 -12.04 -5.60
C PHE A 23 -6.83 -11.09 -6.68
N ILE A 24 -6.46 -9.89 -6.27
CA ILE A 24 -6.01 -8.83 -7.17
C ILE A 24 -4.51 -8.63 -6.94
N ASP A 25 -3.73 -8.82 -7.99
CA ASP A 25 -2.31 -8.46 -8.00
C ASP A 25 -2.10 -7.16 -8.78
N LEU A 26 -1.20 -6.31 -8.27
CA LEU A 26 -0.95 -5.00 -8.84
C LEU A 26 0.30 -5.07 -9.73
N ILE A 27 0.12 -4.73 -11.00
CA ILE A 27 1.24 -4.65 -11.95
C ILE A 27 2.19 -3.53 -11.50
N LYS A 28 3.47 -3.86 -11.28
CA LYS A 28 4.55 -2.90 -11.00
C LYS A 28 4.19 -1.86 -9.93
N ALA A 29 3.64 -2.34 -8.81
CA ALA A 29 3.00 -1.51 -7.79
C ALA A 29 3.86 -0.32 -7.30
N PHE A 30 5.17 -0.55 -7.11
CA PHE A 30 6.10 0.50 -6.69
C PHE A 30 6.46 1.46 -7.81
N ASP A 31 6.60 0.98 -9.04
CA ASP A 31 7.11 1.75 -10.19
C ASP A 31 6.04 2.67 -10.78
N LEU A 32 4.75 2.37 -10.53
CA LEU A 32 3.61 3.11 -11.04
C LEU A 32 3.02 4.15 -10.06
N VAL A 33 3.64 4.34 -8.89
CA VAL A 33 3.18 5.37 -7.94
C VAL A 33 3.31 6.76 -8.58
N ASN A 34 2.23 7.52 -8.59
CA ASN A 34 2.25 8.91 -9.03
C ASN A 34 2.87 9.81 -7.96
N ARG A 35 4.05 10.40 -8.24
CA ARG A 35 4.84 11.18 -7.27
C ARG A 35 4.12 12.45 -6.82
N ASP A 36 3.53 13.20 -7.73
CA ASP A 36 2.78 14.42 -7.40
C ASP A 36 1.59 14.12 -6.47
N GLY A 37 0.87 13.04 -6.77
CA GLY A 37 -0.21 12.52 -5.96
C GLY A 37 0.27 12.11 -4.57
N LEU A 38 1.37 11.37 -4.50
CA LEU A 38 2.01 10.98 -3.24
C LEU A 38 2.40 12.20 -2.40
N PHE A 39 3.07 13.20 -2.97
CA PHE A 39 3.49 14.40 -2.23
C PHE A 39 2.30 15.24 -1.75
N LYS A 40 1.25 15.35 -2.56
CA LYS A 40 -0.03 15.98 -2.14
C LYS A 40 -0.68 15.21 -0.98
N ILE A 41 -0.65 13.87 -1.01
CA ILE A 41 -1.17 13.03 0.08
C ILE A 41 -0.35 13.25 1.35
N LEU A 42 0.99 13.19 1.26
CA LEU A 42 1.89 13.42 2.40
C LEU A 42 1.65 14.77 3.06
N THR A 43 1.48 15.83 2.25
CA THR A 43 1.12 17.16 2.75
C THR A 43 -0.21 17.14 3.50
N LYS A 44 -1.24 16.49 2.94
CA LYS A 44 -2.58 16.41 3.54
C LYS A 44 -2.64 15.62 4.84
N ILE A 45 -1.78 14.61 5.02
CA ILE A 45 -1.71 13.84 6.27
C ILE A 45 -0.82 14.51 7.33
N GLY A 46 -0.29 15.72 7.05
CA GLY A 46 0.49 16.50 7.99
C GLY A 46 1.98 16.16 8.03
N CYS A 47 2.55 15.62 6.95
CA CYS A 47 3.99 15.42 6.85
C CYS A 47 4.71 16.78 7.00
N PRO A 48 5.67 16.92 7.95
CA PRO A 48 6.39 18.17 8.13
C PRO A 48 7.09 18.62 6.83
N PRO A 49 7.07 19.92 6.47
CA PRO A 49 7.63 20.39 5.20
C PRO A 49 9.10 20.01 4.97
N LYS A 50 9.91 20.02 6.03
CA LYS A 50 11.32 19.60 5.95
C LYS A 50 11.46 18.12 5.60
N LEU A 51 10.65 17.26 6.20
CA LEU A 51 10.65 15.82 5.90
C LEU A 51 10.14 15.57 4.48
N LEU A 52 9.09 16.28 4.06
CA LEU A 52 8.58 16.19 2.70
C LEU A 52 9.65 16.57 1.67
N SER A 53 10.39 17.67 1.90
CA SER A 53 11.49 18.10 1.03
C SER A 53 12.58 17.03 0.91
N VAL A 54 12.96 16.39 2.02
CA VAL A 54 13.91 15.27 2.00
C VAL A 54 13.36 14.08 1.20
N ILE A 55 12.08 13.75 1.36
CA ILE A 55 11.44 12.67 0.59
C ILE A 55 11.43 13.01 -0.91
N GLN A 56 11.12 14.25 -1.26
CA GLN A 56 11.11 14.74 -2.65
C GLN A 56 12.51 14.66 -3.27
N SER A 57 13.55 15.06 -2.55
CA SER A 57 14.93 15.03 -3.07
C SER A 57 15.42 13.62 -3.42
N PHE A 58 14.87 12.56 -2.82
CA PHE A 58 15.17 11.18 -3.22
C PHE A 58 14.60 10.79 -4.59
N HIS A 59 13.64 11.55 -5.09
CA HIS A 59 12.89 11.28 -6.31
C HIS A 59 13.11 12.35 -7.41
N ASP A 60 13.90 13.39 -7.13
CA ASP A 60 14.24 14.43 -8.10
C ASP A 60 15.33 13.93 -9.06
N ASN A 61 15.15 14.20 -10.35
CA ASN A 61 16.10 13.86 -11.43
C ASN A 61 16.64 12.42 -11.37
N MET A 62 15.80 11.47 -10.94
CA MET A 62 16.19 10.07 -10.89
C MET A 62 16.51 9.54 -12.28
N LYS A 63 17.68 8.93 -12.43
CA LYS A 63 18.08 8.20 -13.62
C LYS A 63 18.34 6.74 -13.30
N GLY A 64 18.05 5.87 -14.25
CA GLY A 64 18.37 4.44 -14.21
C GLY A 64 19.29 4.04 -15.35
N THR A 65 20.04 2.98 -15.15
CA THR A 65 20.75 2.23 -16.20
C THR A 65 20.42 0.76 -16.04
N VAL A 66 20.48 0.01 -17.14
CA VAL A 66 20.33 -1.45 -17.13
C VAL A 66 21.71 -2.06 -17.30
N LEU A 67 22.13 -2.88 -16.34
CA LEU A 67 23.34 -3.71 -16.45
C LEU A 67 22.93 -5.12 -16.87
N TYR A 68 23.43 -5.59 -18.01
CA TYR A 68 23.20 -6.94 -18.52
C TYR A 68 24.46 -7.47 -19.20
N ASP A 69 24.89 -8.66 -18.78
CA ASP A 69 26.05 -9.36 -19.34
C ASP A 69 27.32 -8.49 -19.43
N GLY A 70 27.62 -7.77 -18.35
CA GLY A 70 28.78 -6.86 -18.27
C GLY A 70 28.64 -5.55 -19.03
N SER A 71 27.55 -5.35 -19.78
CA SER A 71 27.28 -4.13 -20.56
C SER A 71 26.21 -3.27 -19.89
N SER A 72 26.41 -1.96 -19.85
CA SER A 72 25.43 -0.99 -19.33
C SER A 72 24.70 -0.29 -20.47
N SER A 73 23.40 -0.07 -20.31
CA SER A 73 22.65 0.86 -21.16
C SER A 73 23.06 2.31 -20.91
N ASP A 74 22.66 3.20 -21.82
CA ASP A 74 22.58 4.62 -21.54
C ASP A 74 21.64 4.90 -20.36
N ALA A 75 21.88 6.03 -19.69
CA ALA A 75 21.03 6.47 -18.59
C ALA A 75 19.69 7.00 -19.12
N PHE A 76 18.59 6.58 -18.50
CA PHE A 76 17.23 7.04 -18.82
C PHE A 76 16.58 7.66 -17.58
N ASP A 77 15.66 8.60 -17.79
CA ASP A 77 14.95 9.27 -16.71
C ASP A 77 13.83 8.41 -16.12
N ILE A 78 13.69 8.45 -14.80
CA ILE A 78 12.64 7.74 -14.04
C ILE A 78 11.66 8.78 -13.47
N HIS A 79 10.51 8.91 -14.12
CA HIS A 79 9.50 9.92 -13.77
C HIS A 79 8.43 9.43 -12.77
N SER A 80 8.25 8.12 -12.62
CA SER A 80 7.22 7.54 -11.76
C SER A 80 7.81 6.63 -10.69
N GLY A 81 6.94 6.26 -9.76
CA GLY A 81 7.23 5.28 -8.74
C GLY A 81 8.02 5.80 -7.57
N VAL A 82 8.16 4.92 -6.58
CA VAL A 82 9.08 5.07 -5.47
C VAL A 82 10.29 4.18 -5.70
N LYS A 83 11.46 4.62 -5.26
CA LYS A 83 12.72 3.90 -5.51
C LYS A 83 12.72 2.52 -4.85
N GLN A 84 12.63 1.45 -5.63
CA GLN A 84 12.75 0.08 -5.12
C GLN A 84 14.10 -0.12 -4.41
N GLY A 85 14.09 -0.83 -3.29
CA GLY A 85 15.25 -0.97 -2.40
C GLY A 85 15.45 0.19 -1.42
N CYS A 86 14.68 1.29 -1.53
CA CYS A 86 14.64 2.30 -0.50
C CYS A 86 13.83 1.82 0.71
N ILE A 87 14.34 2.04 1.92
CA ILE A 87 13.66 1.72 3.19
C ILE A 87 12.28 2.40 3.29
N LEU A 88 12.14 3.59 2.69
CA LEU A 88 10.89 4.35 2.71
C LEU A 88 9.85 3.86 1.68
N ALA A 89 10.26 3.13 0.63
CA ALA A 89 9.36 2.77 -0.46
C ALA A 89 8.12 1.98 -0.01
N PRO A 90 8.21 0.95 0.87
CA PRO A 90 7.04 0.26 1.40
C PRO A 90 6.07 1.18 2.15
N THR A 91 6.61 2.10 2.94
CA THR A 91 5.81 3.05 3.73
C THR A 91 5.10 4.06 2.83
N LEU A 92 5.83 4.64 1.87
CA LEU A 92 5.27 5.58 0.91
C LEU A 92 4.18 4.94 0.05
N PHE A 93 4.42 3.71 -0.44
CA PHE A 93 3.43 2.94 -1.17
C PHE A 93 2.19 2.65 -0.31
N GLY A 94 2.38 2.21 0.95
CA GLY A 94 1.27 1.93 1.86
C GLY A 94 0.39 3.15 2.12
N ILE A 95 1.00 4.33 2.32
CA ILE A 95 0.28 5.60 2.49
C ILE A 95 -0.51 5.95 1.22
N PHE A 96 0.14 5.88 0.06
CA PHE A 96 -0.50 6.16 -1.23
C PHE A 96 -1.69 5.22 -1.47
N PHE A 97 -1.49 3.92 -1.26
CA PHE A 97 -2.49 2.90 -1.49
C PHE A 97 -3.66 3.01 -0.50
N ALA A 98 -3.41 3.31 0.77
CA ALA A 98 -4.48 3.57 1.74
C ALA A 98 -5.34 4.78 1.34
N ALA A 99 -4.72 5.86 0.86
CA ALA A 99 -5.45 7.03 0.36
C ALA A 99 -6.25 6.70 -0.91
N LEU A 100 -5.70 5.88 -1.82
CA LEU A 100 -6.39 5.39 -3.01
C LEU A 100 -7.63 4.56 -2.62
N LEU A 101 -7.49 3.59 -1.71
CA LEU A 101 -8.60 2.77 -1.23
C LEU A 101 -9.67 3.63 -0.55
N LYS A 102 -9.27 4.59 0.29
CA LYS A 102 -10.21 5.53 0.91
C LYS A 102 -10.96 6.36 -0.13
N ARG A 103 -10.32 6.74 -1.24
CA ARG A 103 -10.99 7.49 -2.31
C ARG A 103 -11.90 6.59 -3.16
N ALA A 104 -11.47 5.36 -3.46
CA ALA A 104 -12.23 4.42 -4.28
C ALA A 104 -13.47 3.88 -3.55
N PHE A 105 -13.34 3.58 -2.25
CA PHE A 105 -14.37 2.90 -1.46
C PHE A 105 -14.96 3.76 -0.34
N GLY A 106 -14.58 5.03 -0.23
CA GLY A 106 -14.99 5.90 0.89
C GLY A 106 -16.50 6.16 1.00
N ASN A 107 -17.24 6.01 -0.10
CA ASN A 107 -18.70 6.15 -0.16
C ASN A 107 -19.40 4.79 -0.25
N SER A 108 -18.66 3.67 -0.16
CA SER A 108 -19.28 2.35 -0.19
C SER A 108 -20.09 2.13 1.08
N THR A 109 -21.38 1.88 0.92
CA THR A 109 -22.28 1.48 2.02
C THR A 109 -22.30 -0.04 2.22
N GLU A 110 -21.79 -0.78 1.25
CA GLU A 110 -21.67 -2.24 1.31
C GLU A 110 -20.28 -2.66 1.77
N GLY A 111 -20.23 -3.62 2.69
CA GLY A 111 -18.98 -4.17 3.20
C GLY A 111 -19.15 -4.86 4.55
N VAL A 112 -18.13 -5.63 4.94
CA VAL A 112 -18.01 -6.22 6.28
C VAL A 112 -16.95 -5.44 7.05
N TYR A 113 -17.34 -4.84 8.17
CA TYR A 113 -16.39 -4.18 9.06
C TYR A 113 -15.61 -5.23 9.85
N LEU A 114 -14.30 -5.29 9.57
CA LEU A 114 -13.38 -6.09 10.37
C LEU A 114 -12.93 -5.25 11.57
N HIS A 115 -13.51 -5.54 12.73
CA HIS A 115 -13.03 -4.97 13.99
C HIS A 115 -11.71 -5.65 14.38
N ILE A 116 -10.62 -4.91 14.21
CA ILE A 116 -9.30 -5.38 14.64
C ILE A 116 -9.09 -4.96 16.09
N ARG A 117 -8.88 -5.95 16.96
CA ARG A 117 -8.40 -5.73 18.31
C ARG A 117 -6.89 -5.59 18.29
N SER A 118 -6.40 -4.38 18.57
CA SER A 118 -4.97 -4.07 18.70
C SER A 118 -4.49 -4.13 20.15
N ASP A 119 -5.39 -4.39 21.12
CA ASP A 119 -4.98 -4.66 22.49
C ASP A 119 -4.20 -5.98 22.49
N ARG A 120 -2.94 -5.95 22.98
CA ARG A 120 -2.03 -7.12 23.01
C ARG A 120 -2.52 -8.30 23.89
N ARG A 121 -3.79 -8.28 24.31
CA ARG A 121 -4.47 -9.31 25.11
C ARG A 121 -5.31 -10.19 24.19
N LEU A 122 -4.63 -10.91 23.30
CA LEU A 122 -5.24 -11.74 22.26
C LEU A 122 -6.10 -12.91 22.81
N PHE A 123 -5.91 -13.31 24.07
CA PHE A 123 -6.43 -14.55 24.64
C PHE A 123 -7.25 -14.40 25.93
N ASN A 124 -7.87 -13.24 26.19
CA ASN A 124 -8.78 -13.16 27.34
C ASN A 124 -10.18 -13.69 26.96
N LEU A 125 -10.35 -15.01 27.09
CA LEU A 125 -11.57 -15.78 26.79
C LEU A 125 -12.71 -15.56 27.80
N ALA A 126 -12.45 -14.91 28.94
CA ALA A 126 -13.43 -14.69 30.01
C ALA A 126 -14.49 -13.60 29.69
N ARG A 127 -14.59 -13.17 28.42
CA ARG A 127 -15.55 -12.15 27.94
C ARG A 127 -16.28 -12.58 26.66
N LEU A 128 -16.35 -13.88 26.41
CA LEU A 128 -17.25 -14.47 25.41
C LEU A 128 -18.62 -14.72 26.03
#